data_AF-A0A7Y2BLK2-F1
#
_entry.id   AF-A0A7Y2BLK2-F1
#
_cell.length_a   1.000
_cell.length_b   1.000
_cell.length_c   1.000
_cell.angle_alpha   90.00
_cell.angle_beta   90.00
_cell.angle_gamma   90.00
#
_symmetry.space_group_name_H-M   'P 1'
#
loop_
_entity.id
_entity.type
_entity.pdbx_description
1 polymer ?
#
loop_
_entity_poly.entity_id
_entity_poly.type
_entity_poly.pdbx_seq_one_letter_code
_entity_poly.pdbx_strand_id
1 'polypeptide(L)'
;MQLQHPDERTFYESLAVDDALSVKRLAAAIQDGHYESVRAQPKGKPLQLPRPTDPSYLYTAEPRDVIDTDTLLLDIDLGFEVIRRQRIRLARIDAPDRTTPEGAAGRRFVREQLAVARSIVVKTVKTDLHGRYVAHVFYAFNNRGIESTFLKGRYLNQELIDKGYANPV
;
A
#
# COMPACT_ATOMS: atom_id res chain seq x y z
N MET A 1 21.67 -14.79 8.73
CA MET A 1 20.78 -14.58 7.57
C MET A 1 21.65 -14.11 6.43
N GLN A 2 21.68 -14.85 5.31
CA GLN A 2 22.50 -14.51 4.13
C GLN A 2 21.58 -14.12 3.00
N LEU A 3 21.84 -12.95 2.40
CA LEU A 3 21.25 -12.53 1.14
C LEU A 3 21.80 -13.45 0.04
N GLN A 4 20.95 -13.94 -0.85
CA GLN A 4 21.30 -14.96 -1.83
C GLN A 4 21.50 -14.41 -3.24
N HIS A 5 21.00 -13.21 -3.55
CA HIS A 5 21.18 -12.59 -4.87
C HIS A 5 22.13 -11.37 -4.80
N PRO A 6 22.99 -11.12 -5.81
CA PRO A 6 23.87 -9.95 -5.83
C PRO A 6 23.12 -8.61 -5.66
N ASP A 7 22.01 -8.42 -6.37
CA ASP A 7 21.25 -7.15 -6.33
C ASP A 7 20.33 -7.02 -5.10
N GLU A 8 20.12 -8.12 -4.35
CA GLU A 8 19.29 -8.13 -3.14
C GLU A 8 19.82 -7.16 -2.09
N ARG A 9 21.14 -7.14 -1.94
CA ARG A 9 21.83 -6.24 -1.01
C ARG A 9 21.57 -4.78 -1.37
N THR A 10 21.78 -4.40 -2.63
CA THR A 10 21.62 -3.02 -3.08
C THR A 10 20.16 -2.54 -2.96
N PHE A 11 19.19 -3.42 -3.25
CA PHE A 11 17.77 -3.14 -3.05
C PHE A 11 17.44 -2.83 -1.57
N TYR A 12 17.93 -3.64 -0.63
CA TYR A 12 17.70 -3.41 0.79
C TYR A 12 18.48 -2.22 1.34
N GLU A 13 19.68 -1.94 0.81
CA GLU A 13 20.45 -0.74 1.15
C GLU A 13 19.72 0.54 0.72
N SER A 14 19.18 0.62 -0.51
CA SER A 14 18.38 1.77 -0.95
C SER A 14 17.07 1.89 -0.15
N LEU A 15 16.35 0.79 0.05
CA LEU A 15 15.10 0.77 0.84
C LEU A 15 15.33 1.22 2.29
N ALA A 16 16.47 0.85 2.89
CA ALA A 16 16.83 1.29 4.24
C ALA A 16 17.07 2.80 4.32
N VAL A 17 17.74 3.37 3.32
CA VAL A 17 18.03 4.82 3.25
C VAL A 17 16.75 5.61 2.98
N ASP A 18 16.00 5.26 1.94
CA ASP A 18 14.82 6.01 1.50
C ASP A 18 13.71 6.02 2.56
N ASP A 19 13.37 4.84 3.10
CA ASP A 19 12.33 4.69 4.12
C ASP A 19 12.85 4.82 5.56
N ALA A 20 14.12 5.23 5.74
CA ALA A 20 14.77 5.43 7.03
C ALA A 20 14.52 4.25 8.01
N LEU A 21 14.71 3.03 7.50
CA LEU A 21 14.37 1.81 8.24
C LEU A 21 15.37 1.55 9.36
N SER A 22 14.86 1.30 10.56
CA SER A 22 15.70 0.79 11.65
C SER A 22 16.17 -0.64 11.34
N VAL A 23 17.31 -1.05 11.90
CA VAL A 23 17.89 -2.40 11.73
C VAL A 23 16.84 -3.51 11.94
N LYS A 24 15.95 -3.36 12.93
CA LYS A 24 14.86 -4.31 13.22
C LYS A 24 13.85 -4.41 12.07
N ARG A 25 13.51 -3.30 11.42
CA ARG A 25 12.59 -3.30 10.26
C ARG A 25 13.24 -3.77 8.99
N LEU A 26 14.50 -3.40 8.77
CA LEU A 26 15.26 -3.89 7.63
C LEU A 26 15.40 -5.41 7.71
N ALA A 27 15.73 -5.96 8.88
CA ALA A 27 15.76 -7.40 9.12
C ALA A 27 14.40 -8.07 8.84
N ALA A 28 13.29 -7.48 9.29
CA ALA A 28 11.94 -8.00 8.99
C ALA A 28 11.65 -7.99 7.48
N ALA A 29 11.87 -6.87 6.78
CA ALA A 29 11.65 -6.78 5.34
C ALA A 29 12.47 -7.80 4.54
N ILE A 30 13.72 -8.06 4.95
CA ILE A 30 14.55 -9.11 4.35
C ILE A 30 13.96 -10.51 4.65
N GLN A 31 13.53 -10.75 5.89
CA GLN A 31 12.97 -12.05 6.31
C GLN A 31 11.63 -12.37 5.62
N ASP A 32 10.83 -11.34 5.34
CA ASP A 32 9.56 -11.42 4.62
C ASP A 32 9.73 -11.57 3.09
N GLY A 33 10.98 -11.65 2.58
CA GLY A 33 11.26 -11.89 1.16
C GLY A 33 10.87 -10.74 0.23
N HIS A 34 10.89 -9.49 0.73
CA HIS A 34 10.49 -8.31 -0.05
C HIS A 34 11.17 -8.22 -1.43
N TYR A 35 12.47 -8.53 -1.50
CA TYR A 35 13.25 -8.54 -2.74
C TYR A 35 12.73 -9.55 -3.77
N GLU A 36 12.51 -10.82 -3.38
CA GLU A 36 11.95 -11.86 -4.25
C GLU A 36 10.56 -11.43 -4.77
N SER A 37 9.74 -10.80 -3.93
CA SER A 37 8.42 -10.26 -4.30
C SER A 37 8.43 -9.06 -5.26
N VAL A 38 9.61 -8.46 -5.53
CA VAL A 38 9.83 -7.43 -6.55
C VAL A 38 10.49 -8.04 -7.79
N ARG A 39 11.38 -9.02 -7.61
CA ARG A 39 12.06 -9.75 -8.69
C ARG A 39 11.15 -10.69 -9.49
N ALA A 40 10.12 -11.25 -8.85
CA ALA A 40 9.17 -12.19 -9.47
C ALA A 40 8.13 -11.53 -10.41
N GLN A 41 8.18 -10.20 -10.60
CA GLN A 41 7.24 -9.48 -11.45
C GLN A 41 7.42 -9.86 -12.94
N PRO A 42 6.33 -10.13 -13.69
CA PRO A 42 6.43 -10.55 -15.08
C PRO A 42 6.96 -9.43 -15.98
N LYS A 43 7.83 -9.79 -16.94
CA LYS A 43 8.51 -8.87 -17.89
C LYS A 43 7.59 -8.21 -18.94
N GLY A 44 6.32 -8.00 -18.63
CA GLY A 44 5.47 -7.08 -19.38
C GLY A 44 5.86 -5.63 -19.10
N LYS A 45 5.39 -4.68 -19.92
CA LYS A 45 5.48 -3.26 -19.58
C LYS A 45 4.54 -3.04 -18.38
N PRO A 46 5.04 -2.69 -17.18
CA PRO A 46 4.18 -2.61 -15.99
C PRO A 46 3.11 -1.54 -16.22
N LEU A 47 1.85 -1.90 -15.98
CA LEU A 47 0.73 -1.01 -16.24
C LEU A 47 0.67 0.02 -15.11
N GLN A 48 1.17 1.22 -15.41
CA GLN A 48 1.34 2.28 -14.44
C GLN A 48 0.08 3.16 -14.37
N LEU A 49 -0.60 3.11 -13.23
CA LEU A 49 -1.68 4.02 -12.88
C LEU A 49 -1.13 5.45 -12.77
N PRO A 50 -1.84 6.47 -13.29
CA PRO A 50 -1.44 7.85 -13.09
C PRO A 50 -1.58 8.21 -11.61
N ARG A 51 -0.47 8.55 -10.96
CA ARG A 51 -0.47 9.03 -9.57
C ARG A 51 -1.21 10.38 -9.52
N PRO A 52 -2.24 10.55 -8.67
CA PRO A 52 -2.82 11.86 -8.41
C PRO A 52 -1.75 12.82 -7.88
N THR A 53 -1.78 14.07 -8.33
CA THR A 53 -0.86 15.14 -7.91
C THR A 53 -1.56 16.30 -7.20
N ASP A 54 -2.86 16.48 -7.44
CA ASP A 54 -3.70 17.43 -6.73
C ASP A 54 -3.84 17.06 -5.24
N PRO A 55 -3.66 17.99 -4.29
CA PRO A 55 -3.70 17.71 -2.84
C PRO A 55 -5.10 17.82 -2.21
N SER A 56 -6.18 18.05 -2.98
CA SER A 56 -7.54 18.09 -2.41
C SER A 56 -7.99 16.72 -1.85
N TYR A 57 -8.86 16.72 -0.83
CA TYR A 57 -9.44 15.51 -0.23
C TYR A 57 -8.40 14.47 0.24
N LEU A 58 -7.27 14.94 0.78
CA LEU A 58 -6.28 14.12 1.48
C LEU A 58 -6.60 14.03 2.97
N TYR A 59 -6.59 12.81 3.50
CA TYR A 59 -6.84 12.52 4.91
C TYR A 59 -5.81 11.55 5.46
N THR A 60 -5.41 11.71 6.71
CA THR A 60 -4.72 10.67 7.49
C THR A 60 -5.69 9.58 7.90
N ALA A 61 -5.21 8.35 8.03
CA ALA A 61 -6.04 7.22 8.45
C ALA A 61 -5.25 6.16 9.22
N GLU A 62 -5.95 5.44 10.10
CA GLU A 62 -5.46 4.21 10.72
C GLU A 62 -6.13 2.98 10.08
N PRO A 63 -5.38 1.89 9.84
CA PRO A 63 -5.97 0.65 9.33
C PRO A 63 -6.66 -0.10 10.48
N ARG A 64 -7.91 -0.53 10.26
CA ARG A 64 -8.65 -1.37 11.21
C ARG A 64 -8.81 -2.81 10.73
N ASP A 65 -9.13 -2.99 9.46
CA ASP A 65 -9.07 -4.29 8.80
C ASP A 65 -8.80 -4.14 7.30
N VAL A 66 -8.30 -5.20 6.69
CA VAL A 66 -8.31 -5.41 5.24
C VAL A 66 -9.41 -6.43 5.00
N ILE A 67 -10.53 -6.00 4.41
CA ILE A 67 -11.68 -6.89 4.21
C ILE A 67 -11.37 -7.82 3.03
N ASP A 68 -11.05 -7.21 1.90
CA ASP A 68 -10.65 -7.83 0.64
C ASP A 68 -9.38 -7.10 0.15
N THR A 69 -8.63 -7.65 -0.80
CA THR A 69 -7.34 -7.07 -1.26
C THR A 69 -7.47 -5.61 -1.72
N ASP A 70 -8.62 -5.24 -2.29
CA ASP A 70 -8.93 -3.90 -2.77
C ASP A 70 -9.84 -3.08 -1.83
N THR A 71 -10.26 -3.65 -0.69
CA THR A 71 -11.31 -3.07 0.16
C THR A 71 -10.87 -3.03 1.61
N LEU A 72 -10.56 -1.81 2.08
CA LEU A 72 -10.04 -1.54 3.42
C LEU A 72 -11.14 -1.03 4.36
N LEU A 73 -11.01 -1.32 5.65
CA LEU A 73 -11.73 -0.65 6.72
C LEU A 73 -10.74 0.26 7.45
N LEU A 74 -10.93 1.57 7.31
CA LEU A 74 -10.05 2.60 7.86
C LEU A 74 -10.80 3.48 8.85
N ASP A 75 -10.13 3.88 9.93
CA ASP A 75 -10.58 5.01 10.75
C ASP A 75 -9.88 6.27 10.21
N ILE A 76 -10.64 7.12 9.52
CA ILE A 76 -10.14 8.32 8.82
C ILE A 76 -10.26 9.54 9.74
N ASP A 77 -9.19 10.30 9.85
CA ASP A 77 -9.14 11.56 10.60
C ASP A 77 -9.59 12.73 9.71
N LEU A 78 -10.60 13.48 10.15
CA LEU A 78 -11.12 14.67 9.48
C LEU A 78 -10.65 15.97 10.14
N GLY A 79 -9.73 15.89 11.11
CA GLY A 79 -9.35 16.98 12.00
C GLY A 79 -10.37 17.21 13.12
N PHE A 80 -10.03 18.12 14.04
CA PHE A 80 -10.90 18.53 15.16
C PHE A 80 -11.45 17.36 16.00
N GLU A 81 -10.62 16.33 16.22
CA GLU A 81 -10.96 15.08 16.93
C GLU A 81 -12.08 14.24 16.28
N VAL A 82 -12.47 14.57 15.04
CA VAL A 82 -13.53 13.84 14.30
C VAL A 82 -12.94 12.70 13.49
N ILE A 83 -13.00 11.48 14.06
CA ILE A 83 -12.63 10.24 13.38
C ILE A 83 -13.87 9.58 12.77
N ARG A 84 -13.79 9.16 11.51
CA ARG A 84 -14.85 8.42 10.80
C ARG A 84 -14.34 7.07 10.30
N ARG A 85 -14.95 6.00 10.82
CA ARG A 85 -14.77 4.64 10.27
C ARG A 85 -15.42 4.55 8.89
N GLN A 86 -14.65 4.16 7.89
CA GLN A 86 -15.12 4.07 6.49
C GLN A 86 -14.61 2.80 5.80
N ARG A 87 -15.46 2.23 4.94
CA ARG A 87 -15.06 1.22 3.96
C ARG A 87 -14.56 1.91 2.70
N ILE A 88 -13.30 1.70 2.37
CA ILE A 88 -12.60 2.32 1.24
C ILE A 88 -12.33 1.25 0.20
N ARG A 89 -12.82 1.46 -1.03
CA ARG A 89 -12.41 0.67 -2.20
C ARG A 89 -11.25 1.37 -2.90
N LEU A 90 -10.23 0.61 -3.26
CA LEU A 90 -9.07 1.12 -3.97
C LEU A 90 -9.44 1.48 -5.42
N ALA A 91 -9.15 2.73 -5.79
CA ALA A 91 -9.41 3.29 -7.11
C ALA A 91 -8.57 2.60 -8.21
N ARG A 92 -9.18 2.44 -9.39
CA ARG A 92 -8.57 1.92 -10.63
C ARG A 92 -8.07 0.48 -10.56
N ILE A 93 -8.48 -0.28 -9.56
CA ILE A 93 -8.18 -1.71 -9.45
C ILE A 93 -9.43 -2.53 -9.09
N ASP A 94 -9.36 -3.81 -9.41
CA ASP A 94 -10.26 -4.86 -8.93
C ASP A 94 -9.44 -6.10 -8.57
N ALA A 95 -9.79 -6.79 -7.50
CA ALA A 95 -8.99 -7.89 -6.97
C ALA A 95 -9.82 -9.18 -6.82
N PRO A 96 -9.20 -10.37 -6.88
CA PRO A 96 -9.89 -11.64 -6.66
C PRO A 96 -10.58 -11.71 -5.29
N ASP A 97 -11.69 -12.44 -5.22
CA ASP A 97 -12.44 -12.65 -3.97
C ASP A 97 -11.51 -13.24 -2.88
N ARG A 98 -11.64 -12.76 -1.64
CA ARG A 98 -10.79 -13.16 -0.50
C ARG A 98 -10.79 -14.66 -0.19
N THR A 99 -11.77 -15.42 -0.69
CA THR A 99 -11.87 -16.87 -0.54
C THR A 99 -11.02 -17.64 -1.53
N THR A 100 -10.57 -16.99 -2.62
CA THR A 100 -9.59 -17.54 -3.56
C THR A 100 -8.17 -17.49 -2.96
N PRO A 101 -7.27 -18.42 -3.33
CA PRO A 101 -5.86 -18.37 -2.92
C PRO A 101 -5.18 -17.02 -3.25
N GLU A 102 -5.50 -16.45 -4.42
CA GLU A 102 -4.95 -15.20 -4.94
C GLU A 102 -5.43 -14.01 -4.10
N GLY A 103 -6.74 -13.92 -3.84
CA GLY A 103 -7.33 -12.90 -2.98
C GLY A 103 -6.84 -13.01 -1.53
N ALA A 104 -6.68 -14.23 -1.01
CA ALA A 104 -6.10 -14.47 0.31
C ALA A 104 -4.63 -14.02 0.40
N ALA A 105 -3.84 -14.25 -0.65
CA ALA A 105 -2.44 -13.81 -0.73
C ALA A 105 -2.32 -12.29 -0.80
N GLY A 106 -3.08 -11.63 -1.67
CA GLY A 106 -3.10 -10.16 -1.77
C GLY A 106 -3.58 -9.50 -0.48
N ARG A 107 -4.63 -10.03 0.14
CA ARG A 107 -5.14 -9.56 1.44
C ARG A 107 -4.09 -9.68 2.55
N ARG A 108 -3.32 -10.77 2.57
CA ARG A 108 -2.20 -10.96 3.52
C ARG A 108 -1.12 -9.91 3.29
N PHE A 109 -0.68 -9.71 2.05
CA PHE A 109 0.29 -8.67 1.69
C PHE A 109 -0.14 -7.28 2.19
N VAL A 110 -1.38 -6.84 1.91
CA VAL A 110 -1.86 -5.54 2.38
C VAL A 110 -1.83 -5.43 3.91
N ARG A 111 -2.23 -6.50 4.63
CA ARG A 111 -2.19 -6.54 6.10
C ARG A 111 -0.76 -6.39 6.63
N GLU A 112 0.20 -7.08 6.04
CA GLU A 112 1.63 -7.01 6.40
C GLU A 112 2.19 -5.60 6.17
N GLN A 113 1.94 -5.02 4.99
CA GLN A 113 2.42 -3.67 4.67
C GLN A 113 1.83 -2.59 5.59
N LEU A 114 0.50 -2.61 5.82
CA LEU A 114 -0.17 -1.59 6.62
C LEU A 114 0.07 -1.76 8.13
N ALA A 115 0.41 -2.96 8.62
CA ALA A 115 0.74 -3.20 10.03
C ALA A 115 2.06 -2.53 10.47
N VAL A 116 3.01 -2.34 9.54
CA VAL A 116 4.31 -1.68 9.83
C VAL A 116 4.40 -0.24 9.29
N ALA A 117 3.37 0.22 8.56
CA ALA A 117 3.23 1.62 8.15
C ALA A 117 3.16 2.56 9.36
N ARG A 118 3.71 3.76 9.19
CA ARG A 118 3.70 4.84 10.20
C ARG A 118 3.00 6.11 9.74
N SER A 119 2.85 6.27 8.43
CA SER A 119 2.03 7.30 7.82
C SER A 119 1.17 6.62 6.76
N ILE A 120 -0.14 6.85 6.77
CA ILE A 120 -1.09 6.41 5.75
C ILE A 120 -1.93 7.62 5.37
N VAL A 121 -2.03 7.87 4.07
CA VAL A 121 -2.79 8.98 3.48
C VAL A 121 -3.77 8.42 2.46
N VAL A 122 -5.03 8.84 2.56
CA VAL A 122 -6.12 8.46 1.67
C VAL A 122 -6.53 9.68 0.87
N LYS A 123 -6.50 9.58 -0.46
CA LYS A 123 -7.13 10.55 -1.37
C LYS A 123 -8.46 10.00 -1.86
N THR A 124 -9.58 10.51 -1.37
CA THR A 124 -10.90 10.11 -1.90
C THR A 124 -11.15 10.74 -3.27
N VAL A 125 -11.95 10.07 -4.10
CA VAL A 125 -12.27 10.50 -5.48
C VAL A 125 -13.77 10.67 -5.68
N LYS A 126 -14.54 9.65 -5.29
CA LYS A 126 -16.00 9.59 -5.42
C LYS A 126 -16.56 8.51 -4.52
N THR A 127 -17.88 8.39 -4.45
CA THR A 127 -18.58 7.25 -3.84
C THR A 127 -18.99 6.26 -4.94
N ASP A 128 -19.01 4.95 -4.64
CA ASP A 128 -19.54 3.91 -5.53
C ASP A 128 -21.05 3.64 -5.29
N LEU A 129 -21.63 2.75 -6.10
CA LEU A 129 -23.04 2.35 -6.00
C LEU A 129 -23.39 1.65 -4.67
N HIS A 130 -22.40 1.22 -3.89
CA HIS A 130 -22.57 0.56 -2.59
C HIS A 130 -22.29 1.50 -1.41
N GLY A 131 -22.14 2.81 -1.66
CA GLY A 131 -21.87 3.80 -0.63
C GLY A 131 -20.43 3.80 -0.11
N ARG A 132 -19.50 3.06 -0.73
CA ARG A 132 -18.07 3.06 -0.37
C ARG A 132 -17.38 4.24 -1.03
N TYR A 133 -16.45 4.88 -0.32
CA TYR A 133 -15.54 5.82 -0.97
C TYR A 133 -14.51 5.07 -1.83
N VAL A 134 -14.35 5.52 -3.07
CA VAL A 134 -13.30 5.08 -3.99
C VAL A 134 -12.10 5.99 -3.81
N ALA A 135 -10.93 5.44 -3.50
CA ALA A 135 -9.76 6.22 -3.10
C ALA A 135 -8.41 5.67 -3.58
N HIS A 136 -7.41 6.56 -3.65
CA HIS A 136 -6.01 6.20 -3.77
C HIS A 136 -5.39 6.16 -2.37
N VAL A 137 -4.66 5.10 -2.03
CA VAL A 137 -4.04 4.93 -0.71
C VAL A 137 -2.51 4.95 -0.83
N PHE A 138 -1.90 5.81 -0.02
CA PHE A 138 -0.46 6.02 0.04
C PHE A 138 0.04 5.75 1.45
N TYR A 139 1.25 5.21 1.60
CA TYR A 139 1.81 4.95 2.91
C TYR A 139 3.33 5.07 2.94
N ALA A 140 3.88 5.15 4.15
CA ALA A 140 5.31 5.14 4.41
C ALA A 140 5.61 4.42 5.73
N PHE A 141 6.76 3.75 5.80
CA PHE A 141 7.21 3.05 7.00
C PHE A 141 7.83 3.98 8.06
N ASN A 142 8.27 5.17 7.65
CA ASN A 142 8.68 6.27 8.52
C ASN A 142 7.54 7.28 8.74
N ASN A 143 7.69 8.13 9.75
CA ASN A 143 6.66 9.12 10.10
C ASN A 143 6.76 10.37 9.20
N ARG A 144 6.47 10.20 7.90
CA ARG A 144 6.40 11.29 6.92
C ARG A 144 5.07 12.05 7.07
N GLY A 145 5.12 13.37 6.94
CA GLY A 145 3.92 14.22 6.87
C GLY A 145 3.09 13.97 5.60
N ILE A 146 1.82 14.40 5.64
CA ILE A 146 0.78 14.08 4.64
C ILE A 146 1.26 14.27 3.20
N GLU A 147 1.79 15.45 2.87
CA GLU A 147 2.27 15.79 1.52
C GLU A 147 3.41 14.86 1.05
N SER A 148 4.37 14.56 1.92
CA SER A 148 5.52 13.71 1.58
C SER A 148 5.09 12.26 1.35
N THR A 149 4.17 11.74 2.18
CA THR A 149 3.55 10.41 1.95
C THR A 149 2.71 10.41 0.67
N PHE A 150 1.94 11.47 0.40
CA PHE A 150 1.12 11.59 -0.80
C PHE A 150 1.92 11.69 -2.10
N LEU A 151 3.02 12.44 -2.14
CA LEU A 151 3.83 12.64 -3.34
C LEU A 151 4.91 11.57 -3.53
N LYS A 152 5.58 11.15 -2.46
CA LYS A 152 6.79 10.30 -2.48
C LYS A 152 6.66 8.99 -1.68
N GLY A 153 5.53 8.77 -1.00
CA GLY A 153 5.24 7.51 -0.33
C GLY A 153 4.87 6.39 -1.30
N ARG A 154 4.88 5.17 -0.78
CA ARG A 154 4.46 3.95 -1.49
C ARG A 154 2.99 4.06 -1.86
N TYR A 155 2.63 3.62 -3.07
CA TYR A 155 1.27 3.77 -3.61
C TYR A 155 0.61 2.40 -3.73
N LEU A 156 -0.24 2.08 -2.75
CA LEU A 156 -0.76 0.73 -2.53
C LEU A 156 -1.48 0.17 -3.76
N ASN A 157 -2.32 0.97 -4.43
CA ASN A 157 -3.08 0.50 -5.59
C ASN A 157 -2.16 0.07 -6.74
N GLN A 158 -1.03 0.77 -6.94
CA GLN A 158 -0.05 0.39 -7.97
C GLN A 158 0.68 -0.90 -7.60
N GLU A 159 1.15 -1.00 -6.35
CA GLU A 159 1.89 -2.19 -5.90
C GLU A 159 1.06 -3.48 -5.97
N LEU A 160 -0.27 -3.38 -5.82
CA LEU A 160 -1.18 -4.51 -6.01
C LEU A 160 -1.26 -4.98 -7.47
N ILE A 161 -1.17 -4.07 -8.45
CA ILE A 161 -1.02 -4.44 -9.87
C ILE A 161 0.37 -5.05 -10.09
N ASP A 162 1.43 -4.36 -9.64
CA ASP A 162 2.81 -4.78 -9.89
C ASP A 162 3.10 -6.19 -9.35
N LYS A 163 2.48 -6.56 -8.22
CA LYS A 163 2.60 -7.89 -7.59
C LYS A 163 1.55 -8.92 -8.07
N GLY A 164 0.68 -8.56 -9.02
CA GLY A 164 -0.35 -9.46 -9.55
C GLY A 164 -1.47 -9.80 -8.58
N TYR A 165 -1.68 -8.99 -7.53
CA TYR A 165 -2.76 -9.15 -6.56
C TYR A 165 -4.07 -8.45 -6.97
N ALA A 166 -4.01 -7.57 -7.97
CA ALA A 166 -5.18 -6.90 -8.54
C ALA A 166 -4.97 -6.59 -10.03
N ASN A 167 -6.08 -6.48 -10.76
CA ASN A 167 -6.11 -6.05 -12.16
C ASN A 167 -6.55 -4.58 -12.26
N PRO A 168 -6.08 -3.82 -13.26
CA PRO A 168 -6.54 -2.45 -13.49
C PRO A 168 -7.97 -2.41 -14.06
N VAL A 169 -8.70 -1.32 -13.75
CA VAL A 169 -10.04 -0.99 -14.27
C VAL A 169 -10.20 0.49 -14.62
#